data_AF-A0A951WW92-F1
#
_entry.id   AF-A0A951WW92-F1
#
_cell.length_a   1.000
_cell.length_b   1.000
_cell.length_c   1.000
_cell.angle_alpha   90.00
_cell.angle_beta   90.00
_cell.angle_gamma   90.00
#
_symmetry.space_group_name_H-M   'P 1'
#
loop_
_entity.id
_entity.type
_entity.pdbx_description
1 polymer ?
#
loop_
_entity_poly.entity_id
_entity_poly.type
_entity_poly.pdbx_seq_one_letter_code
_entity_poly.pdbx_strand_id
1 'polypeptide(L)' 'MGNKLPKSTFAQDVTWLENPDDIIILANRTNKNYILDLPTGRYRLDAGRRMRTLRSILKHAQIMELVQDGKLAVE' A
#
# COMPACT_ATOMS: atom_id res chain seq x y z
N MET A 1 40.58 1.94 -23.64
CA MET A 1 40.30 1.84 -22.19
C MET A 1 39.11 2.73 -21.89
N GLY A 2 37.94 2.16 -21.59
CA GLY A 2 36.70 2.92 -21.41
C GLY A 2 36.57 3.41 -19.97
N ASN A 3 36.54 4.72 -19.77
CA ASN A 3 36.28 5.33 -18.47
C ASN A 3 34.81 5.10 -18.07
N LYS A 4 34.58 4.21 -17.11
CA LYS A 4 33.28 4.08 -16.45
C LYS A 4 33.12 5.24 -15.47
N LEU A 5 32.10 6.07 -15.70
CA LEU A 5 31.64 7.07 -14.74
C LEU A 5 31.19 6.38 -13.44
N PRO A 6 31.53 6.91 -12.25
CA PRO A 6 31.02 6.37 -11.01
C PRO A 6 29.50 6.57 -10.97
N LYS A 7 28.75 5.50 -10.70
CA LYS A 7 27.32 5.58 -10.38
C LYS A 7 27.19 6.42 -9.09
N SER A 8 26.66 7.63 -9.23
CA SER A 8 26.43 8.54 -8.10
C SER A 8 25.53 7.89 -7.05
N THR A 9 26.11 7.69 -5.87
CA THR A 9 25.47 7.22 -4.64
C THR A 9 24.50 8.27 -4.12
N PHE A 10 23.24 8.26 -4.56
CA PHE A 10 22.15 8.98 -3.91
C PHE A 10 21.54 8.13 -2.78
N ALA A 11 22.36 7.68 -1.83
CA ALA A 11 21.94 6.81 -0.71
C ALA A 11 22.16 7.46 0.66
N GLN A 12 21.93 8.78 0.77
CA GLN A 12 22.01 9.59 1.99
C GLN A 12 20.99 10.74 1.74
N ASP A 13 19.89 11.01 2.43
CA ASP A 13 19.34 10.66 3.74
C ASP A 13 17.82 10.45 3.58
N VAL A 14 17.34 9.21 3.50
CA VAL A 14 15.89 8.95 3.53
C VAL A 14 15.59 8.31 4.88
N THR A 15 14.91 9.04 5.77
CA THR A 15 14.49 8.55 7.10
C THR A 15 13.36 7.52 7.02
N TRP A 16 12.78 7.31 5.83
CA TRP A 16 11.82 6.24 5.57
C TRP A 16 12.54 4.91 5.45
N LEU A 17 12.37 4.09 6.50
CA LEU A 17 12.96 2.75 6.65
C LEU A 17 12.17 1.62 5.98
N GLU A 18 10.94 1.89 5.53
CA GLU A 18 10.09 0.89 4.88
C GLU A 18 10.53 0.67 3.43
N ASN A 19 10.60 -0.58 3.00
CA ASN A 19 10.95 -0.92 1.63
C ASN A 19 9.85 -0.37 0.68
N PRO A 20 10.18 0.43 -0.35
CA PRO A 20 9.21 0.88 -1.34
C PRO A 20 8.39 -0.24 -1.99
N ASP A 21 8.96 -1.46 -2.08
CA ASP A 21 8.28 -2.67 -2.59
C ASP A 21 7.11 -3.14 -1.68
N ASP A 22 7.07 -2.66 -0.43
CA ASP A 22 5.97 -2.92 0.50
C ASP A 22 4.81 -1.96 0.30
N ILE A 23 4.91 -0.96 -0.56
CA ILE A 23 3.79 -0.06 -0.83
C ILE A 23 2.87 -0.70 -1.88
N ILE A 24 1.61 -0.90 -1.52
CA ILE A 24 0.58 -1.48 -2.37
C ILE A 24 -0.57 -0.49 -2.62
N ILE A 25 -1.37 -0.77 -3.64
CA ILE A 25 -2.67 -0.12 -3.82
C ILE A 25 -3.77 -1.08 -3.39
N LEU A 26 -4.58 -0.65 -2.43
CA LEU A 26 -5.80 -1.35 -2.05
C LEU A 26 -6.98 -0.69 -2.77
N ALA A 27 -7.60 -1.43 -3.69
CA ALA A 27 -8.68 -0.97 -4.55
C ALA A 27 -10.03 -1.55 -4.10
N ASN A 28 -11.04 -0.70 -3.95
CA ASN A 28 -12.43 -1.14 -3.76
C ASN A 28 -13.06 -1.44 -5.12
N ARG A 29 -13.39 -2.71 -5.36
CA ARG A 29 -14.01 -3.19 -6.61
C ARG A 29 -15.53 -3.16 -6.59
N THR A 30 -16.11 -2.76 -5.47
CA THR A 30 -17.56 -2.75 -5.27
C THR A 30 -18.14 -1.34 -5.37
N ASN A 31 -19.47 -1.28 -5.47
CA ASN A 31 -20.24 -0.04 -5.38
C ASN A 31 -20.64 0.32 -3.94
N LYS A 32 -19.98 -0.27 -2.92
CA LYS A 32 -20.24 -0.02 -1.50
C LYS A 32 -19.08 0.75 -0.88
N ASN A 33 -19.38 1.61 0.08
CA ASN A 33 -18.35 2.27 0.90
C ASN A 33 -17.97 1.35 2.06
N TYR A 34 -16.68 1.30 2.39
CA TYR A 34 -16.17 0.54 3.53
C TYR A 34 -15.61 1.49 4.59
N ILE A 35 -15.94 1.22 5.85
CA ILE A 35 -15.25 1.81 7.01
C ILE A 35 -14.23 0.78 7.48
N LEU A 36 -12.96 1.14 7.39
CA LEU A 36 -11.83 0.32 7.79
C LEU A 36 -11.36 0.78 9.16
N ASP A 37 -11.36 -0.11 10.15
CA ASP A 37 -10.81 0.16 11.48
C ASP A 37 -9.31 -0.15 11.46
N LEU A 38 -8.50 0.86 11.13
CA LEU A 38 -7.04 0.74 11.03
C LEU A 38 -6.37 1.18 12.34
N PRO A 39 -5.09 0.78 12.60
CA PRO A 39 -4.35 1.22 13.78
C PRO A 39 -4.20 2.74 13.88
N THR A 40 -4.19 3.42 12.73
CA THR A 40 -4.12 4.88 12.62
C THR A 40 -5.48 5.56 12.79
N GLY A 41 -6.54 4.79 13.01
CA GLY A 41 -7.92 5.26 13.15
C GLY A 41 -8.84 4.77 12.03
N ARG A 42 -10.07 5.27 12.05
CA ARG A 42 -11.09 4.91 11.06
C ARG A 42 -10.82 5.57 9.73
N TYR A 43 -10.79 4.76 8.67
CA TYR A 43 -10.64 5.22 7.31
C TYR A 43 -11.85 4.82 6.46
N ARG A 44 -12.38 5.75 5.66
CA ARG A 44 -13.48 5.45 4.73
C ARG A 44 -12.92 5.23 3.32
N LEU A 45 -13.06 4.02 2.80
CA LEU A 45 -12.75 3.68 1.42
C LEU A 45 -14.04 3.65 0.60
N ASP A 46 -14.27 4.73 -0.14
CA ASP A 46 -15.49 4.89 -0.95
C ASP A 46 -15.53 3.91 -2.14
N ALA A 47 -16.74 3.69 -2.66
CA ALA A 47 -16.99 2.87 -3.85
C ALA A 47 -16.09 3.25 -5.02
N GLY A 48 -15.45 2.25 -5.65
CA GLY A 48 -14.55 2.43 -6.79
C GLY A 48 -13.25 3.20 -6.50
N ARG A 49 -13.00 3.62 -5.24
CA ARG A 49 -11.77 4.32 -4.86
C ARG A 49 -10.63 3.34 -4.58
N ARG A 50 -9.42 3.91 -4.58
CA ARG A 50 -8.17 3.22 -4.29
C ARG A 50 -7.40 4.00 -3.26
N MET A 51 -6.66 3.31 -2.40
CA MET A 51 -5.77 3.93 -1.43
C MET A 51 -4.38 3.31 -1.54
N ARG A 52 -3.35 4.14 -1.41
CA ARG A 52 -1.96 3.69 -1.32
C ARG A 52 -1.64 3.44 0.16
N THR A 53 -1.07 2.28 0.47
CA THR A 53 -0.82 1.86 1.84
C THR A 53 0.32 0.84 1.90
N LEU A 54 0.78 0.51 3.10
CA LEU A 54 1.79 -0.53 3.31
C LEU A 54 1.13 -1.92 3.24
N ARG A 55 1.85 -2.90 2.71
CA ARG A 55 1.46 -4.31 2.61
C ARG A 55 1.14 -4.91 3.97
N SER A 56 1.72 -4.38 5.04
CA SER A 56 1.42 -4.74 6.42
C SER A 56 -0.07 -4.61 6.77
N ILE A 57 -0.83 -3.80 6.02
CA ILE A 57 -2.28 -3.67 6.21
C ILE A 57 -3.04 -4.99 6.00
N LEU A 58 -2.49 -5.91 5.20
CA LEU A 58 -3.08 -7.23 4.95
C LEU A 58 -3.06 -8.15 6.19
N LYS A 59 -2.33 -7.76 7.24
CA LYS A 59 -2.35 -8.44 8.54
C LYS A 59 -3.62 -8.12 9.34
N HIS A 60 -4.39 -7.10 8.97
CA HIS A 60 -5.65 -6.78 9.62
C HIS A 60 -6.76 -7.72 9.13
N ALA A 61 -7.42 -8.40 10.06
CA ALA A 61 -8.45 -9.40 9.77
C ALA A 61 -9.55 -8.86 8.83
N GLN A 62 -10.08 -7.67 9.11
CA GLN A 62 -11.09 -7.03 8.27
C GLN A 62 -10.64 -6.85 6.81
N ILE A 63 -9.39 -6.41 6.61
CA ILE A 63 -8.84 -6.20 5.27
C ILE A 63 -8.63 -7.53 4.56
N MET A 64 -8.09 -8.50 5.28
CA MET A 64 -7.86 -9.85 4.77
C MET A 64 -9.18 -10.50 4.31
N GLU A 65 -10.23 -10.45 5.12
CA GLU A 65 -11.55 -10.98 4.78
C GLU A 65 -12.12 -10.29 3.53
N LEU A 66 -12.06 -8.96 3.46
CA LEU A 66 -12.56 -8.22 2.30
C LEU A 66 -11.79 -8.51 1.01
N VAL A 67 -10.49 -8.79 1.11
CA VAL A 67 -9.66 -9.19 -0.03
C VAL A 67 -9.97 -10.63 -0.45
N GLN A 68 -10.11 -11.56 0.50
CA GLN A 68 -10.48 -12.95 0.22
C GLN A 68 -11.87 -13.07 -0.42
N ASP A 69 -12.83 -12.25 0.03
CA ASP A 69 -14.16 -12.11 -0.57
C ASP A 69 -14.17 -11.45 -1.94
N GLY A 70 -13.02 -10.94 -2.43
CA GLY A 70 -12.90 -10.21 -3.70
C GLY A 70 -13.53 -8.82 -3.70
N LYS A 71 -13.94 -8.29 -2.54
CA LYS A 71 -14.51 -6.94 -2.39
C LYS A 71 -13.42 -5.87 -2.52
N LEU A 72 -12.24 -6.14 -1.96
CA LEU A 72 -11.04 -5.35 -2.13
C LEU A 72 -10.01 -6.13 -2.96
N ALA A 73 -9.16 -5.41 -3.68
CA ALA A 73 -8.09 -5.98 -4.48
C ALA A 73 -6.76 -5.30 -4.19
N VAL A 74 -5.67 -6.05 -4.23
CA VAL A 74 -4.30 -5.53 -4.17
C VAL A 74 -3.81 -5.32 -5.61
N GLU A 75 -3.41 -4.09 -5.94
CA GLU A 75 -2.78 -3.68 -7.20
C GLU A 75 -1.32 -3.24 -6.97
#